data_AF-A0A1D8NPJ6-F1
#
_entry.id   AF-A0A1D8NPJ6-F1
#
_cell.length_a   1.000
_cell.length_b   1.000
_cell.length_c   1.000
_cell.angle_alpha   90.00
_cell.angle_beta   90.00
_cell.angle_gamma   90.00
#
_symmetry.space_group_name_H-M   'P 1'
#
loop_
_entity.id
_entity.type
_entity.pdbx_description
1 polymer ?
#
loop_
_entity_poly.entity_id
_entity_poly.type
_entity_poly.pdbx_seq_one_letter_code
_entity_poly.pdbx_strand_id
1 'polypeptide(L)'
;MHPQVQEERFKSCEPLIMALDECHREDFVPRAFGLCNDVKQQLTLCLRAARIEHASQNRAKATEKQKLFAEKTRRMDEEAYGPNKILLDILAREKDGKSSLPRYEAPVIAAPVEQSE
;
A
#
# COMPACT_ATOMS: atom_id res chain seq x y z
N MET A 1 31.68 12.97 -1.78
CA MET A 1 30.93 11.73 -1.52
C MET A 1 29.44 12.00 -1.59
N HIS A 2 28.64 10.99 -1.92
CA HIS A 2 27.34 11.14 -2.60
C HIS A 2 26.20 11.56 -1.65
N PRO A 3 25.42 12.60 -1.97
CA PRO A 3 24.37 13.13 -1.08
C PRO A 3 23.23 12.12 -0.79
N GLN A 4 23.04 11.13 -1.65
CA GLN A 4 22.00 10.10 -1.55
C GLN A 4 22.20 9.09 -0.40
N VAL A 5 23.39 9.05 0.21
CA VAL A 5 23.70 8.09 1.29
C VAL A 5 23.34 8.66 2.67
N GLN A 6 22.99 9.94 2.77
CA GLN A 6 22.62 10.60 4.03
C GLN A 6 21.13 10.44 4.40
N GLU A 7 20.39 9.61 3.68
CA GLU A 7 19.00 9.32 4.04
C GLU A 7 18.92 8.63 5.41
N GLU A 8 17.84 8.87 6.14
CA GLU A 8 17.58 8.28 7.46
C GLU A 8 17.67 6.74 7.48
N ARG A 9 17.42 6.12 6.33
CA ARG A 9 17.50 4.67 6.10
C ARG A 9 18.92 4.09 6.23
N PHE A 10 19.95 4.92 6.14
CA PHE A 10 21.36 4.51 6.15
C PHE A 10 22.13 5.00 7.37
N LYS A 11 21.46 5.60 8.37
CA LYS A 11 22.09 6.03 9.62
C LYS A 11 22.88 4.92 10.32
N SER A 12 22.44 3.66 10.21
CA SER A 12 23.17 2.51 10.75
C SER A 12 24.53 2.25 10.09
N CYS A 13 24.77 2.78 8.89
CA CYS A 13 26.02 2.63 8.14
C CYS A 13 26.94 3.87 8.26
N GLU A 14 26.54 4.90 9.00
CA GLU A 14 27.31 6.13 9.23
C GLU A 14 28.79 5.90 9.61
N PRO A 15 29.15 5.00 10.54
CA PRO A 15 30.57 4.80 10.87
C PRO A 15 31.41 4.30 9.70
N LEU A 16 30.83 3.46 8.81
CA LEU A 16 31.51 2.95 7.62
C LEU A 16 31.63 4.02 6.53
N ILE A 17 30.64 4.92 6.45
CA ILE A 17 30.68 6.07 5.55
C ILE A 17 31.79 7.03 5.99
N MET A 18 31.86 7.34 7.28
CA MET A 18 32.90 8.20 7.84
C MET A 18 34.30 7.59 7.66
N ALA A 19 34.46 6.29 7.92
CA ALA A 19 35.73 5.60 7.72
C ALA A 19 36.17 5.61 6.25
N LEU A 20 35.23 5.44 5.31
CA LEU A 20 35.55 5.51 3.89
C LEU A 20 35.85 6.95 3.46
N ASP A 21 35.15 7.94 4.01
CA ASP A 21 35.40 9.36 3.78
C ASP A 21 36.77 9.80 4.31
N GLU A 22 37.21 9.26 5.44
CA GLU A 22 38.54 9.51 5.98
C GLU A 22 39.65 8.92 5.10
N CYS A 23 39.53 7.64 4.71
CA CYS A 23 40.48 7.01 3.77
C CYS A 23 40.55 7.77 2.42
N HIS A 24 39.44 8.37 2.06
CA HIS A 24 39.31 9.22 0.89
C HIS A 24 39.95 10.60 1.07
N ARG A 25 40.02 11.12 2.29
CA ARG A 25 40.59 12.42 2.63
C ARG A 25 42.11 12.39 2.75
N GLU A 26 42.68 11.25 3.15
CA GLU A 26 44.12 11.09 3.38
C GLU A 26 44.97 11.35 2.13
N ASP A 27 44.77 10.65 1.00
CA ASP A 27 45.54 10.88 -0.23
C ASP A 27 44.90 10.26 -1.51
N PHE A 28 45.24 10.78 -2.70
CA PHE A 28 44.76 10.24 -3.99
C PHE A 28 45.38 8.88 -4.35
N VAL A 29 46.65 8.67 -4.00
CA VAL A 29 47.41 7.45 -4.28
C VAL A 29 46.78 6.20 -3.64
N PRO A 30 46.52 6.12 -2.32
CA PRO A 30 45.90 4.94 -1.70
C PRO A 30 44.51 4.63 -2.27
N ARG A 31 43.77 5.67 -2.66
CA ARG A 31 42.49 5.52 -3.36
C ARG A 31 42.65 4.92 -4.76
N ALA A 32 43.63 5.38 -5.54
CA ALA A 32 43.89 4.89 -6.89
C ALA A 32 44.38 3.43 -6.90
N PHE A 33 45.17 3.05 -5.89
CA PHE A 33 45.68 1.67 -5.73
C PHE A 33 44.74 0.74 -4.94
N GLY A 34 43.58 1.23 -4.48
CA GLY A 34 42.55 0.40 -3.87
C GLY A 34 42.77 0.04 -2.40
N LEU A 35 43.58 0.79 -1.66
CA LEU A 35 43.81 0.57 -0.22
C LEU A 35 42.53 0.77 0.61
N CYS A 36 41.57 1.56 0.12
CA CYS A 36 40.28 1.76 0.78
C CYS A 36 39.23 0.66 0.47
N ASN A 37 39.60 -0.42 -0.24
CA ASN A 37 38.63 -1.40 -0.72
C ASN A 37 37.94 -2.18 0.40
N ASP A 38 38.62 -2.51 1.49
CA ASP A 38 38.03 -3.31 2.58
C ASP A 38 36.87 -2.56 3.26
N VAL A 39 37.09 -1.29 3.61
CA VAL A 39 36.06 -0.42 4.18
C VAL A 39 34.91 -0.23 3.18
N LYS A 40 35.22 -0.06 1.89
CA LYS A 40 34.22 0.03 0.82
C LYS A 40 33.37 -1.24 0.70
N GLN A 41 33.95 -2.42 0.84
CA GLN A 41 33.20 -3.68 0.81
C GLN A 41 32.26 -3.78 2.00
N GLN A 42 32.74 -3.46 3.21
CA GLN A 42 31.90 -3.44 4.41
C GLN A 42 30.74 -2.46 4.27
N LEU A 43 31.00 -1.24 3.77
CA LEU A 43 29.95 -0.25 3.52
C LEU A 43 28.93 -0.77 2.50
N THR A 44 29.38 -1.42 1.42
CA THR A 44 28.50 -1.99 0.40
C THR A 44 27.55 -3.04 0.98
N LEU A 45 28.07 -3.91 1.85
CA LEU A 45 27.26 -4.92 2.55
C LEU A 45 26.25 -4.27 3.50
N CYS A 46 26.67 -3.26 4.27
CA CYS A 46 25.79 -2.52 5.17
C CYS A 46 24.65 -1.85 4.42
N LEU A 47 24.94 -1.11 3.34
CA LEU A 47 23.93 -0.44 2.53
C LEU A 47 22.97 -1.43 1.87
N ARG A 48 23.46 -2.60 1.46
CA ARG A 48 22.61 -3.67 0.91
C ARG A 48 21.65 -4.20 1.96
N ALA A 49 22.13 -4.48 3.17
CA ALA A 49 21.30 -4.94 4.28
C ALA A 49 20.22 -3.90 4.63
N ALA A 50 20.61 -2.62 4.75
CA ALA A 50 19.68 -1.52 5.04
C ALA A 50 18.58 -1.38 3.96
N ARG A 51 18.93 -1.51 2.67
CA ARG A 51 17.92 -1.49 1.58
C ARG A 51 16.92 -2.65 1.69
N ILE A 52 17.40 -3.85 2.03
CA ILE A 52 16.54 -5.03 2.17
C ILE A 52 15.58 -4.86 3.35
N GLU A 53 16.10 -4.40 4.49
CA GLU A 53 15.30 -4.16 5.70
C GLU A 53 14.24 -3.07 5.46
N HIS A 54 14.62 -1.95 4.87
CA HIS A 54 13.64 -0.90 4.60
C HIS A 54 12.59 -1.34 3.56
N ALA A 55 12.98 -2.17 2.58
CA ALA A 55 12.04 -2.76 1.64
C ALA A 55 11.08 -3.76 2.32
N SER A 56 11.55 -4.54 3.28
CA SER A 56 10.70 -5.48 4.05
C SER A 56 9.67 -4.70 4.88
N GLN A 57 10.10 -3.65 5.58
CA GLN A 57 9.23 -2.78 6.37
C GLN A 57 8.20 -2.06 5.51
N ASN A 58 8.61 -1.55 4.34
CA ASN A 58 7.68 -0.91 3.40
C ASN A 58 6.64 -1.90 2.86
N ARG A 59 7.03 -3.14 2.54
CA ARG A 59 6.10 -4.20 2.14
C ARG A 59 5.12 -4.57 3.24
N ALA A 60 5.58 -4.65 4.49
CA ALA A 60 4.71 -4.93 5.63
C ALA A 60 3.68 -3.80 5.82
N LYS A 61 4.12 -2.55 5.84
CA LYS A 61 3.24 -1.36 5.94
C LYS A 61 2.26 -1.27 4.76
N ALA A 62 2.69 -1.59 3.54
CA ALA A 62 1.82 -1.59 2.37
C ALA A 62 0.74 -2.67 2.48
N THR A 63 1.11 -3.88 2.89
CA THR A 63 0.17 -4.99 3.13
C THR A 63 -0.87 -4.62 4.18
N GLU A 64 -0.44 -4.02 5.29
CA GLU A 64 -1.34 -3.58 6.36
C GLU A 64 -2.33 -2.52 5.86
N LYS A 65 -1.83 -1.48 5.18
CA LYS A 65 -2.68 -0.45 4.57
C LYS A 65 -3.68 -1.03 3.58
N GLN A 66 -3.26 -2.00 2.77
CA GLN A 66 -4.14 -2.66 1.80
C GLN A 66 -5.25 -3.43 2.50
N LYS A 67 -4.95 -4.15 3.60
CA LYS A 67 -5.97 -4.84 4.41
C LYS A 67 -6.99 -3.86 4.98
N LEU A 68 -6.52 -2.77 5.59
CA LEU A 68 -7.40 -1.74 6.17
C LEU A 68 -8.29 -1.09 5.10
N PHE A 69 -7.72 -0.77 3.94
CA PHE A 69 -8.48 -0.20 2.83
C PHE A 69 -9.50 -1.18 2.27
N ALA A 70 -9.13 -2.45 2.07
CA ALA A 70 -10.04 -3.49 1.60
C ALA A 70 -11.20 -3.71 2.57
N GLU A 71 -10.94 -3.77 3.88
CA GLU A 71 -11.97 -3.88 4.91
C GLU A 71 -12.91 -2.67 4.91
N LYS A 72 -12.35 -1.45 4.88
CA LYS A 72 -13.14 -0.23 4.82
C LYS A 72 -14.01 -0.18 3.57
N THR A 73 -13.46 -0.58 2.42
CA THR A 73 -14.17 -0.62 1.14
C THR A 73 -15.30 -1.63 1.19
N ARG A 74 -15.03 -2.85 1.71
CA ARG A 74 -16.06 -3.88 1.91
C ARG A 74 -17.19 -3.36 2.80
N ARG A 75 -16.87 -2.72 3.92
CA ARG A 75 -17.89 -2.15 4.83
C ARG A 75 -18.74 -1.08 4.15
N MET A 76 -18.12 -0.15 3.42
CA MET A 76 -18.86 0.87 2.67
C MET A 76 -19.74 0.25 1.59
N ASP A 77 -19.26 -0.79 0.89
CA ASP A 77 -20.04 -1.50 -0.12
C ASP A 77 -21.24 -2.24 0.50
N GLU A 78 -21.06 -2.87 1.66
CA GLU A 78 -22.14 -3.55 2.40
C GLU A 78 -23.19 -2.56 2.92
N GLU A 79 -22.76 -1.39 3.42
CA GLU A 79 -23.65 -0.30 3.85
C GLU A 79 -24.43 0.29 2.66
N ALA A 80 -23.79 0.47 1.51
CA ALA A 80 -24.40 1.11 0.34
C ALA A 80 -25.29 0.15 -0.49
N TYR A 81 -24.89 -1.11 -0.62
CA TYR A 81 -25.51 -2.05 -1.57
C TYR A 81 -26.11 -3.30 -0.89
N GLY A 82 -26.11 -3.35 0.43
CA GLY A 82 -26.57 -4.48 1.22
C GLY A 82 -25.57 -5.63 1.30
N PRO A 83 -25.90 -6.71 2.02
CA PRO A 83 -25.01 -7.84 2.20
C PRO A 83 -24.63 -8.44 0.83
N ASN A 84 -23.35 -8.74 0.66
CA ASN A 84 -22.79 -9.29 -0.59
C ASN A 84 -23.07 -8.43 -1.85
N LYS A 85 -23.30 -7.12 -1.71
CA LYS A 85 -23.56 -6.22 -2.84
C LYS A 85 -24.79 -6.60 -3.67
N ILE A 86 -25.80 -7.19 -3.05
CA ILE A 86 -26.99 -7.71 -3.74
C ILE A 86 -27.70 -6.67 -4.62
N LEU A 87 -27.72 -5.40 -4.20
CA LEU A 87 -28.33 -4.32 -4.98
C LEU A 87 -27.57 -4.05 -6.28
N LEU A 88 -26.23 -4.11 -6.28
CA LEU A 88 -25.44 -3.98 -7.51
C LEU A 88 -25.71 -5.13 -8.47
N ASP A 89 -25.81 -6.35 -7.95
CA ASP A 89 -26.11 -7.53 -8.76
C ASP A 89 -27.49 -7.43 -9.42
N ILE A 90 -28.48 -6.92 -8.69
CA ILE A 90 -29.82 -6.67 -9.23
C ILE A 90 -29.77 -5.62 -10.33
N LEU A 91 -29.13 -4.47 -10.08
CA LEU A 91 -28.98 -3.39 -11.08
C LEU A 91 -28.25 -3.85 -12.34
N ALA A 92 -27.22 -4.70 -12.19
CA ALA A 92 -26.50 -5.28 -13.31
C ALA A 92 -27.39 -6.20 -14.14
N ARG A 93 -28.20 -7.06 -13.51
CA ARG A 93 -29.13 -7.96 -14.19
C ARG A 93 -30.25 -7.22 -14.93
N GLU A 94 -30.72 -6.10 -14.38
CA GLU A 94 -31.68 -5.22 -15.04
C GLU A 94 -31.07 -4.56 -16.28
N LYS A 95 -29.86 -4.01 -16.16
CA LYS A 95 -29.14 -3.40 -17.29
C LYS A 95 -28.85 -4.40 -18.41
N ASP A 96 -28.54 -5.64 -18.06
CA ASP A 96 -28.28 -6.72 -19.02
C ASP A 96 -29.57 -7.28 -19.67
N GLY A 97 -30.75 -6.75 -19.34
CA GLY A 97 -32.03 -7.22 -19.87
C GLY A 97 -32.41 -8.63 -19.40
N LYS A 98 -31.75 -9.16 -18.36
CA LYS A 98 -32.00 -10.49 -17.77
C LYS A 98 -32.98 -10.43 -16.60
N SER A 99 -33.86 -9.44 -16.57
CA SER A 99 -34.84 -9.26 -15.50
C SER A 99 -35.97 -10.29 -15.63
N SER A 100 -35.78 -11.48 -15.06
CA SER A 100 -36.89 -12.36 -14.69
C SER A 100 -37.24 -12.14 -13.21
N LEU A 101 -37.68 -10.93 -12.86
CA LEU A 101 -38.41 -10.78 -11.60
C LEU A 101 -39.82 -11.31 -11.85
N PRO A 102 -40.37 -12.21 -11.01
CA PRO A 102 -41.82 -12.34 -10.97
C PRO A 102 -42.36 -10.94 -10.65
N ARG A 103 -43.27 -10.43 -11.49
CA ARG A 103 -44.02 -9.21 -11.19
C ARG A 103 -44.68 -9.43 -9.84
N TYR A 104 -44.11 -8.91 -8.76
CA TYR A 104 -44.83 -8.80 -7.50
C TYR A 104 -45.87 -7.71 -7.75
N GLU A 105 -47.08 -8.13 -8.09
CA GLU A 105 -48.24 -7.24 -8.00
C GLU A 105 -48.36 -6.89 -6.52
N ALA A 106 -48.01 -5.64 -6.19
CA ALA A 106 -48.31 -5.12 -4.87
C ALA A 106 -49.80 -5.36 -4.62
N PRO A 107 -50.20 -6.01 -3.51
CA PRO A 107 -51.61 -6.08 -3.18
C PRO A 107 -52.12 -4.65 -3.09
N VAL A 108 -53.09 -4.32 -3.93
CA VAL A 108 -53.77 -3.03 -3.89
C VAL A 108 -54.52 -3.01 -2.56
N ILE A 109 -53.89 -2.45 -1.53
CA ILE A 109 -54.57 -2.17 -0.28
C ILE A 109 -55.56 -1.07 -0.62
N ALA A 110 -56.83 -1.45 -0.79
CA ALA A 110 -57.91 -0.51 -1.01
C ALA A 110 -57.88 0.51 0.13
N ALA A 111 -57.60 1.77 -0.21
CA ALA A 111 -57.78 2.87 0.71
C ALA A 111 -59.25 2.90 1.16
N PRO A 112 -59.54 3.00 2.47
CA PRO A 112 -60.92 3.11 2.92
C PRO A 112 -61.51 4.42 2.42
N VAL A 113 -62.63 4.33 1.69
CA VAL A 113 -63.44 5.48 1.29
C VAL A 113 -64.09 6.06 2.54
N GLU A 114 -63.73 7.31 2.87
CA GLU A 114 -64.41 8.15 3.87
C GLU A 114 -65.88 8.34 3.45
N GLN A 115 -66.81 7.83 4.27
CA GLN A 115 -68.24 8.13 4.16
C GLN A 115 -68.47 9.54 4.71
N SER A 116 -68.87 10.47 3.83
CA SER A 116 -69.44 11.76 4.19
C SER A 116 -70.89 11.83 3.70
N GLU A 117 -71.77 11.90 4.69
CA GLU A 117 -73.18 12.36 4.75
C GLU A 117 -74.20 11.92 3.69
#